data_AF-A0AB74DDA4-F1
#
_entry.id   AF-A0AB74DDA4-F1
#
_cell.length_a   1.000
_cell.length_b   1.000
_cell.length_c   1.000
_cell.angle_alpha   90.00
_cell.angle_beta   90.00
_cell.angle_gamma   90.00
#
_symmetry.space_group_name_H-M   'P 1'
#
loop_
_entity.id
_entity.type
_entity.pdbx_description
1 polymer ?
#
loop_
_entity_poly.entity_id
_entity_poly.type
_entity_poly.pdbx_seq_one_letter_code
_entity_poly.pdbx_strand_id
1 'polypeptide(L)'
;MLSLPLLSIAAPGNVVKSEKDLYEECGAYSQAGMKDCLVKKADESRASLKKAEIDVIDVIKKWDEDNKYIRASQAVLAASNKEFVKYREAQCEFSASLSGGGAGNAYEMGRLACIAELNTRRVEQLRNAVSDLPLK
;
A
#
# COMPACT_ATOMS: atom_id res chain seq x y z
N MET A 1 10.69 -6.82 -46.93
CA MET A 1 11.09 -6.28 -45.62
C MET A 1 9.87 -6.40 -44.71
N LEU A 2 9.90 -7.27 -43.70
CA LEU A 2 8.83 -7.38 -42.69
C LEU A 2 9.23 -6.55 -41.47
N SER A 3 8.47 -5.51 -41.14
CA SER A 3 8.56 -4.82 -39.85
C SER A 3 7.86 -5.66 -38.78
N LEU A 4 8.61 -6.12 -37.77
CA LEU A 4 8.02 -6.66 -36.55
C LEU A 4 7.55 -5.50 -35.66
N PRO A 5 6.39 -5.64 -34.98
CA PRO A 5 5.93 -4.65 -34.02
C PRO A 5 6.81 -4.70 -32.77
N LEU A 6 7.21 -3.53 -32.28
CA LEU A 6 7.88 -3.39 -31.00
C LEU A 6 6.87 -3.74 -29.88
N LEU A 7 7.06 -4.90 -29.26
CA LEU A 7 6.41 -5.24 -28.00
C LEU A 7 6.91 -4.25 -26.93
N SER A 8 6.02 -3.35 -26.50
CA SER A 8 6.30 -2.44 -25.39
C SER A 8 6.29 -3.27 -24.11
N ILE A 9 7.45 -3.50 -23.51
CA ILE A 9 7.56 -4.12 -22.20
C ILE A 9 7.19 -3.04 -21.19
N ALA A 10 5.99 -3.13 -20.62
CA ALA A 10 5.62 -2.32 -19.47
C ALA A 10 6.63 -2.60 -18.35
N ALA A 11 7.19 -1.53 -17.77
CA ALA A 11 8.09 -1.66 -16.62
C ALA A 11 7.38 -2.48 -15.52
N PRO A 12 8.10 -3.32 -14.76
CA PRO A 12 7.52 -4.02 -13.64
C PRO A 12 7.07 -2.96 -12.63
N GLY A 13 5.78 -2.63 -12.64
CA GLY A 13 5.16 -1.98 -11.50
C GLY A 13 5.44 -2.86 -10.29
N ASN A 14 5.70 -2.26 -9.12
CA ASN A 14 5.76 -3.03 -7.89
C ASN A 14 4.41 -3.74 -7.75
N VAL A 15 4.35 -5.03 -8.12
CA VAL A 15 3.12 -5.80 -8.09
C VAL A 15 2.67 -5.80 -6.64
N VAL A 16 1.54 -5.15 -6.37
CA VAL A 16 1.01 -5.10 -5.02
C VAL A 16 0.63 -6.51 -4.63
N LYS A 17 1.41 -7.08 -3.70
CA LYS A 17 1.18 -8.42 -3.17
C LYS A 17 -0.15 -8.45 -2.42
N SER A 18 -0.97 -9.44 -2.74
CA SER A 18 -2.17 -9.75 -1.98
C SER A 18 -1.83 -10.39 -0.64
N GLU A 19 -2.81 -10.47 0.26
CA GLU A 19 -2.77 -11.22 1.50
C GLU A 19 -2.30 -12.66 1.22
N LYS A 20 -2.87 -13.30 0.19
CA LYS A 20 -2.47 -14.64 -0.24
C LYS A 20 -1.00 -14.72 -0.63
N ASP A 21 -0.51 -13.78 -1.43
CA ASP A 21 0.89 -13.78 -1.86
C ASP A 21 1.85 -13.60 -0.66
N LEU A 22 1.45 -12.79 0.33
CA LEU A 22 2.20 -12.60 1.57
C LEU A 22 2.21 -13.87 2.43
N TYR A 23 1.08 -14.58 2.49
CA TYR A 23 0.97 -15.89 3.14
C TYR A 23 1.87 -16.92 2.47
N GLU A 24 1.89 -16.98 1.13
CA GLU A 24 2.75 -17.91 0.39
C GLU A 24 4.23 -17.58 0.58
N GLU A 25 4.60 -16.30 0.52
CA GLU A 25 5.99 -15.84 0.76
C GLU A 25 6.47 -16.17 2.17
N CYS A 26 5.63 -15.95 3.19
CA CYS A 26 5.97 -16.24 4.58
C CYS A 26 5.75 -17.72 4.97
N GLY A 27 5.14 -18.53 4.10
CA GLY A 27 4.81 -19.94 4.35
C GLY A 27 6.01 -20.88 4.33
N ALA A 28 7.20 -20.41 3.96
CA ALA A 28 8.44 -21.18 4.01
C ALA A 28 8.94 -21.48 5.45
N TYR A 29 8.30 -20.90 6.47
CA TYR A 29 8.70 -21.00 7.87
C TYR A 29 7.72 -21.82 8.73
N SER A 30 8.13 -22.14 9.97
CA SER A 30 7.19 -22.61 10.99
C SER A 30 6.09 -21.57 11.26
N GLN A 31 4.99 -21.94 11.90
CA GLN A 31 3.92 -20.96 12.21
C GLN A 31 4.43 -19.72 12.96
N ALA A 32 5.41 -19.88 13.87
CA ALA A 32 6.03 -18.74 14.55
C ALA A 32 6.87 -17.88 13.59
N GLY A 33 7.71 -18.52 12.75
CA GLY A 33 8.51 -17.78 11.76
C GLY A 33 7.66 -17.12 10.67
N MET A 34 6.51 -17.71 10.34
CA MET A 34 5.53 -17.12 9.43
C MET A 34 4.94 -15.84 10.03
N LYS A 35 4.57 -15.87 11.31
CA LYS A 35 4.12 -14.69 12.03
C LYS A 35 5.19 -13.60 12.07
N ASP A 36 6.44 -13.94 12.39
CA ASP A 36 7.55 -12.98 12.43
C ASP A 36 7.81 -12.35 11.05
N CYS A 37 7.73 -13.15 9.99
CA CYS A 37 7.79 -12.67 8.61
C CYS A 37 6.66 -11.66 8.32
N LEU A 38 5.42 -11.98 8.69
CA LEU A 38 4.27 -11.11 8.47
C LEU A 38 4.33 -9.82 9.30
N VAL A 39 4.86 -9.87 10.53
CA VAL A 39 5.16 -8.67 11.33
C VAL A 39 6.12 -7.76 10.56
N LYS A 40 7.23 -8.32 10.05
CA LYS A 40 8.21 -7.56 9.26
C LYS A 40 7.57 -6.93 8.01
N LYS A 41 6.74 -7.68 7.27
CA LYS A 41 6.02 -7.14 6.09
C LYS A 41 5.08 -5.99 6.47
N ALA A 42 4.35 -6.12 7.57
CA ALA A 42 3.47 -5.06 8.05
C ALA A 42 4.28 -3.81 8.43
N ASP A 43 5.41 -3.94 9.13
CA ASP A 43 6.25 -2.81 9.52
C ASP A 43 6.91 -2.11 8.32
N GLU A 44 7.46 -2.89 7.38
CA GLU A 44 8.02 -2.37 6.12
C GLU A 44 6.95 -1.60 5.33
N SER A 45 5.73 -2.12 5.24
CA SER A 45 4.62 -1.47 4.54
C SER A 45 4.21 -0.15 5.22
N ARG A 46 4.25 -0.07 6.56
CA ARG A 46 3.94 1.16 7.31
C ARG A 46 4.99 2.23 7.05
N ALA A 47 6.27 1.84 7.05
CA ALA A 47 7.37 2.75 6.74
C ALA A 47 7.27 3.27 5.30
N SER A 48 6.98 2.38 4.35
CA SER A 48 6.78 2.73 2.94
C SER A 48 5.59 3.69 2.75
N LEU A 49 4.45 3.42 3.40
CA LEU A 49 3.28 4.30 3.35
C LEU A 49 3.60 5.69 3.91
N LYS A 50 4.22 5.77 5.09
CA LYS A 50 4.59 7.06 5.69
C LYS A 50 5.53 7.86 4.77
N LYS A 51 6.47 7.18 4.12
CA LYS A 51 7.33 7.82 3.12
C LYS A 51 6.53 8.32 1.92
N ALA A 52 5.63 7.52 1.36
CA ALA A 52 4.82 7.90 0.22
C ALA A 52 3.91 9.11 0.52
N GLU A 53 3.34 9.19 1.72
CA GLU A 53 2.54 10.34 2.16
C GLU A 53 3.36 11.64 2.19
N ILE A 54 4.62 11.57 2.65
CA ILE A 54 5.55 12.72 2.64
C ILE A 54 5.92 13.08 1.20
N ASP A 55 6.29 12.09 0.39
CA ASP A 55 6.71 12.30 -1.00
C ASP A 55 5.59 12.96 -1.82
N VAL A 56 4.32 12.55 -1.64
CA VAL A 56 3.15 13.18 -2.29
C VAL A 56 2.99 14.64 -1.87
N ILE A 57 3.16 14.97 -0.59
CA ILE A 57 3.10 16.36 -0.13
C ILE A 57 4.16 17.21 -0.83
N ASP A 58 5.37 16.67 -1.01
CA ASP A 58 6.46 17.37 -1.67
C ASP A 58 6.24 17.54 -3.18
N VAL A 59 5.58 16.57 -3.85
CA VAL A 59 5.13 16.73 -5.24
C VAL A 59 4.06 17.82 -5.34
N ILE A 60 3.04 17.80 -4.47
CA ILE A 60 1.98 18.81 -4.46
C ILE A 60 2.53 20.23 -4.24
N LYS A 61 3.61 20.40 -3.44
CA LYS A 61 4.26 21.71 -3.27
C LYS A 61 4.91 22.24 -4.56
N LYS A 62 5.33 21.35 -5.45
CA LYS A 62 5.99 21.66 -6.72
C LYS A 62 5.01 21.75 -7.90
N TRP A 63 3.75 21.38 -7.70
CA TRP A 63 2.69 21.49 -8.68
C TRP A 63 2.59 22.94 -9.20
N ASP A 64 2.62 23.11 -10.52
CA ASP A 64 2.46 24.39 -11.21
C ASP A 64 1.00 24.86 -11.20
N GLU A 65 0.57 25.24 -10.01
CA GLU A 65 -0.79 25.68 -9.74
C GLU A 65 -0.81 26.79 -8.67
N ASP A 66 -1.93 27.51 -8.60
CA ASP A 66 -2.20 28.50 -7.57
C ASP A 66 -2.08 27.92 -6.16
N ASN A 67 -1.44 28.69 -5.28
CA ASN A 67 -1.21 28.30 -3.89
C ASN A 67 -2.49 27.96 -3.10
N LYS A 68 -3.68 28.45 -3.52
CA LYS A 68 -4.95 28.09 -2.88
C LYS A 68 -5.33 26.63 -3.13
N TYR A 69 -5.09 26.12 -4.34
CA TYR A 69 -5.40 24.74 -4.70
C TYR A 69 -4.34 23.76 -4.18
N ILE A 70 -3.06 24.16 -4.13
CA ILE A 70 -2.01 23.41 -3.44
C ILE A 70 -2.40 23.16 -1.97
N ARG A 71 -2.79 24.22 -1.24
CA ARG A 71 -3.19 24.10 0.17
C ARG A 71 -4.46 23.28 0.35
N ALA A 72 -5.47 23.48 -0.51
CA ALA A 72 -6.70 22.69 -0.47
C ALA A 72 -6.40 21.19 -0.68
N SER A 73 -5.55 20.85 -1.65
CA SER A 73 -5.18 19.46 -1.95
C SER A 73 -4.42 18.80 -0.81
N GLN A 74 -3.51 19.53 -0.14
CA GLN A 74 -2.83 19.04 1.06
C GLN A 74 -3.80 18.77 2.22
N ALA A 75 -4.78 19.63 2.43
CA ALA A 75 -5.80 19.43 3.46
C ALA A 75 -6.69 18.20 3.16
N VAL A 76 -7.09 18.02 1.91
CA VAL A 76 -7.88 16.86 1.47
C VAL A 76 -7.06 15.57 1.57
N LEU A 77 -5.77 15.58 1.22
CA LEU A 77 -4.88 14.44 1.41
C LEU A 77 -4.77 14.05 2.89
N ALA A 78 -4.59 15.03 3.79
CA ALA A 78 -4.52 14.76 5.23
C ALA A 78 -5.81 14.12 5.76
N ALA A 79 -6.97 14.62 5.32
CA ALA A 79 -8.27 14.02 5.66
C ALA A 79 -8.41 12.60 5.09
N SER A 80 -8.02 12.40 3.83
CA SER A 80 -8.04 11.09 3.16
C SER A 80 -7.16 10.06 3.87
N ASN A 81 -5.95 10.44 4.31
CA ASN A 81 -5.07 9.54 5.05
C ASN A 81 -5.64 9.14 6.41
N LYS A 82 -6.32 10.06 7.11
CA LYS A 82 -7.02 9.76 8.36
C LYS A 82 -8.13 8.74 8.16
N GLU A 83 -8.95 8.89 7.12
CA GLU A 83 -10.02 7.93 6.83
C GLU A 83 -9.48 6.59 6.32
N PHE A 84 -8.37 6.59 5.59
CA PHE A 84 -7.70 5.36 5.17
C PHE A 84 -7.26 4.49 6.36
N VAL A 85 -6.74 5.10 7.44
CA VAL A 85 -6.37 4.35 8.66
C VAL A 85 -7.57 3.61 9.24
N LYS A 86 -8.73 4.26 9.34
CA LYS A 86 -9.97 3.64 9.84
C LYS A 86 -10.46 2.53 8.93
N TYR A 87 -10.45 2.78 7.61
CA TYR A 87 -10.81 1.76 6.62
C TYR A 87 -9.91 0.53 6.76
N ARG A 88 -8.59 0.71 6.83
CA ARG A 88 -7.63 -0.38 6.99
C ARG A 88 -7.90 -1.17 8.25
N GLU A 89 -8.15 -0.51 9.38
CA GLU A 89 -8.45 -1.17 10.65
C GLU A 89 -9.72 -2.03 10.55
N ALA A 90 -10.82 -1.45 10.07
CA ALA A 90 -12.08 -2.18 9.91
C ALA A 90 -11.98 -3.33 8.91
N GLN A 91 -11.32 -3.11 7.78
CA GLN A 91 -11.14 -4.12 6.74
C GLN A 91 -10.26 -5.28 7.22
N CYS A 92 -9.19 -4.99 7.95
CA CYS A 92 -8.29 -6.04 8.44
C CYS A 92 -8.85 -6.80 9.64
N GLU A 93 -9.71 -6.17 10.45
CA GLU A 93 -10.52 -6.88 11.44
C GLU A 93 -11.49 -7.84 10.76
N PHE A 94 -12.18 -7.39 9.70
CA PHE A 94 -13.04 -8.25 8.89
C PHE A 94 -12.25 -9.41 8.27
N SER A 95 -11.12 -9.16 7.62
CA SER A 95 -10.28 -10.23 7.03
C SER A 95 -9.85 -11.24 8.10
N ALA A 96 -9.35 -10.77 9.25
CA ALA A 96 -8.94 -11.64 10.34
C ALA A 96 -10.10 -12.50 10.88
N SER A 97 -11.32 -11.96 10.94
CA SER A 97 -12.52 -12.70 11.36
C SER A 97 -12.86 -13.92 10.48
N LEU A 98 -12.41 -13.92 9.22
CA LEU A 98 -12.60 -15.04 8.28
C LEU A 98 -11.74 -16.26 8.60
N SER A 99 -10.83 -16.16 9.58
CA SER A 99 -9.99 -17.27 10.06
C SER A 99 -10.77 -18.33 10.87
N GLY A 100 -12.06 -18.09 11.14
CA GLY A 100 -12.92 -19.00 11.90
C GLY A 100 -12.46 -19.18 13.36
N GLY A 101 -12.71 -20.36 13.94
CA GLY A 101 -12.32 -20.69 15.33
C GLY A 101 -10.80 -20.88 15.55
N GLY A 102 -9.95 -20.54 14.57
CA GLY A 102 -8.50 -20.64 14.67
C GLY A 102 -7.95 -19.67 15.72
N ALA A 103 -7.59 -20.19 16.90
CA ALA A 103 -7.15 -19.37 18.02
C ALA A 103 -5.86 -18.57 17.70
N GLY A 104 -5.94 -17.26 17.93
CA GLY A 104 -4.81 -16.33 18.18
C GLY A 104 -3.86 -16.09 17.00
N ASN A 105 -3.10 -17.10 16.60
CA ASN A 105 -2.03 -16.93 15.61
C ASN A 105 -2.56 -16.79 14.18
N ALA A 106 -3.54 -17.60 13.76
CA ALA A 106 -4.14 -17.48 12.42
C ALA A 106 -4.84 -16.12 12.23
N TYR A 107 -5.58 -15.70 13.26
CA TYR A 107 -6.21 -14.38 13.32
C TYR A 107 -5.20 -13.25 13.12
N GLU A 108 -4.14 -13.22 13.94
CA GLU A 108 -3.15 -12.16 13.89
C GLU A 108 -2.35 -12.18 12.59
N MET A 109 -2.01 -13.36 12.05
CA MET A 109 -1.36 -13.47 10.76
C MET A 109 -2.23 -12.91 9.63
N GLY A 110 -3.56 -13.17 9.65
CA GLY A 110 -4.50 -12.61 8.67
C GLY A 110 -4.54 -11.09 8.73
N ARG A 111 -4.66 -10.55 9.94
CA ARG A 111 -4.64 -9.11 10.19
C ARG A 111 -3.35 -8.45 9.69
N LEU A 112 -2.19 -9.05 9.96
CA LEU A 112 -0.87 -8.54 9.54
C LEU A 112 -0.71 -8.56 8.02
N ALA A 113 -1.12 -9.64 7.35
CA ALA A 113 -1.11 -9.74 5.90
C ALA A 113 -1.98 -8.65 5.26
N CYS A 114 -3.20 -8.45 5.78
CA CYS A 114 -4.12 -7.41 5.29
C CYS A 114 -3.51 -6.00 5.42
N ILE A 115 -2.89 -5.70 6.57
CA ILE A 115 -2.23 -4.41 6.79
C ILE A 115 -1.13 -4.18 5.76
N ALA A 116 -0.32 -5.19 5.50
CA ALA A 116 0.78 -5.10 4.54
C ALA A 116 0.27 -4.89 3.10
N GLU A 117 -0.76 -5.62 2.68
CA GLU A 117 -1.41 -5.43 1.38
C GLU A 117 -1.97 -4.01 1.25
N LEU A 118 -2.85 -3.58 2.17
CA LEU A 118 -3.56 -2.31 2.04
C LEU A 118 -2.61 -1.11 2.08
N ASN A 119 -1.59 -1.15 2.93
CA ASN A 119 -0.56 -0.10 2.94
C ASN A 119 0.18 -0.03 1.59
N THR A 120 0.53 -1.17 1.02
CA THR A 120 1.22 -1.23 -0.28
C THR A 120 0.32 -0.75 -1.42
N ARG A 121 -0.98 -1.11 -1.41
CA ARG A 121 -1.96 -0.58 -2.37
C ARG A 121 -2.08 0.94 -2.26
N ARG A 122 -2.12 1.46 -1.04
CA ARG A 122 -2.24 2.90 -0.80
C ARG A 122 -1.02 3.67 -1.28
N VAL A 123 0.18 3.10 -1.12
CA VAL A 123 1.42 3.68 -1.70
C VAL A 123 1.28 3.88 -3.21
N GLU A 124 0.84 2.86 -3.93
CA GLU A 124 0.67 2.96 -5.39
C GLU A 124 -0.45 3.93 -5.78
N GLN A 125 -1.58 3.93 -5.06
CA GLN A 125 -2.64 4.92 -5.27
C GLN A 125 -2.13 6.35 -5.12
N LEU A 126 -1.34 6.60 -4.07
CA LEU A 126 -0.76 7.92 -3.78
C LEU A 126 0.24 8.34 -4.87
N ARG A 127 1.12 7.43 -5.30
CA ARG A 127 2.08 7.67 -6.39
C ARG A 127 1.37 8.01 -7.70
N ASN A 128 0.38 7.21 -8.08
CA ASN A 128 -0.36 7.39 -9.33
C ASN A 128 -1.21 8.66 -9.30
N ALA A 129 -1.76 9.05 -8.14
CA ALA A 129 -2.57 10.26 -8.04
C ALA A 129 -1.79 11.56 -8.33
N VAL A 130 -0.46 11.55 -8.23
CA VAL A 130 0.38 12.72 -8.47
C VAL A 130 1.37 12.56 -9.62
N SER A 131 1.35 11.43 -10.34
CA SER A 131 2.34 11.14 -11.39
C SER A 131 2.31 12.14 -12.55
N ASP A 132 1.13 12.67 -12.83
CA ASP A 132 0.86 13.48 -14.02
C ASP A 132 0.65 14.97 -13.69
N LEU A 133 0.95 15.39 -12.45
CA LEU A 133 0.88 16.80 -12.09
C LEU A 133 1.96 17.60 -12.83
N PRO A 134 1.61 18.71 -13.51
CA PRO A 134 2.60 19.59 -14.12
C PRO A 134 3.44 20.23 -12.99
N LEU A 135 4.77 20.17 -13.09
CA LEU A 135 5.66 20.70 -12.05
C LEU A 135 6.31 22.00 -12.53
N LYS A 136 6.62 22.89 -11.56
CA LYS A 136 7.39 24.13 -11.76
C LYS A 136 8.86 23.88 -12.09
#